data_AF-A0A359E223-F1
#
_entry.id   AF-A0A359E223-F1
#
_cell.length_a   1.000
_cell.length_b   1.000
_cell.length_c   1.000
_cell.angle_alpha   90.00
_cell.angle_beta   90.00
_cell.angle_gamma   90.00
#
_symmetry.space_group_name_H-M   'P 1'
#
loop_
_entity.id
_entity.type
_entity.pdbx_description
1 polymer ?
#
loop_
_entity_poly.entity_id
_entity_poly.type
_entity_poly.pdbx_seq_one_letter_code
_entity_poly.pdbx_strand_id
1 'polypeptide(L)'
;RSESKEPERPASDVFEILPEARTSPYDMNELLKCIIDEDSFTEFKKGFGQTIITGFARIDGWSVGIVANQRTVSRTKKGEMQIGGVIYSDSADKAARFIMNCNQKKIPLIFFQDVSGFMIGKRSE
;
A
#
# COMPACT_ATOMS: atom_id res chain seq x y z
N ARG A 1 -13.16 -18.56 2.95
CA ARG A 1 -12.27 -18.35 4.10
C ARG A 1 -11.27 -19.50 4.12
N SER A 2 -9.97 -19.23 4.26
CA SER A 2 -8.94 -20.26 4.53
C SER A 2 -8.69 -20.35 6.03
N GLU A 3 -7.82 -21.26 6.45
CA GLU A 3 -7.19 -21.17 7.77
C GLU A 3 -6.53 -19.79 7.94
N SER A 4 -6.72 -19.19 9.11
CA SER A 4 -6.09 -17.92 9.49
C SER A 4 -4.71 -18.19 10.05
N LYS A 5 -3.78 -17.30 9.75
CA LYS A 5 -2.49 -17.23 10.44
C LYS A 5 -2.41 -15.91 11.19
N GLU A 6 -1.72 -15.93 12.32
CA GLU A 6 -1.33 -14.69 12.99
C GLU A 6 -0.45 -13.83 12.06
N PRO A 7 -0.43 -12.50 12.22
CA PRO A 7 0.49 -11.65 11.48
C PRO A 7 1.96 -11.98 11.77
N GLU A 8 2.85 -11.70 10.82
CA GLU A 8 4.30 -11.91 10.95
C GLU A 8 4.89 -11.13 12.14
N ARG A 9 4.30 -9.98 12.47
CA ARG A 9 4.73 -9.12 13.58
C ARG A 9 3.61 -8.88 14.60
N PRO A 10 3.93 -8.73 15.90
CA PRO A 10 2.94 -8.33 16.90
C PRO A 10 2.28 -6.99 16.56
N ALA A 11 0.99 -6.86 16.86
CA ALA A 11 0.26 -5.61 16.65
C ALA A 11 0.84 -4.41 17.41
N SER A 12 1.57 -4.64 18.51
CA SER A 12 2.27 -3.60 19.28
C SER A 12 3.40 -2.92 18.50
N ASP A 13 4.02 -3.61 17.55
CA ASP A 13 5.15 -3.08 16.76
C ASP A 13 4.73 -1.91 15.88
N VAL A 14 3.43 -1.73 15.64
CA VAL A 14 2.85 -0.56 14.97
C VAL A 14 3.35 0.75 15.58
N PHE A 15 3.50 0.81 16.91
CA PHE A 15 3.97 2.01 17.62
C PHE A 15 5.46 2.29 17.40
N GLU A 16 6.24 1.27 17.04
CA GLU A 16 7.66 1.42 16.71
C GLU A 16 7.87 1.79 15.23
N ILE A 17 6.98 1.32 14.36
CA ILE A 17 7.03 1.57 12.90
C ILE A 17 6.55 2.99 12.58
N LEU A 18 5.47 3.44 13.23
CA LEU A 18 4.92 4.76 12.99
C LEU A 18 5.78 5.83 13.67
N PRO A 19 6.31 6.82 12.93
CA PRO A 19 7.12 7.85 13.51
C PRO A 19 6.27 8.86 14.28
N GLU A 20 6.82 9.43 15.35
CA GLU A 20 6.15 10.50 16.11
C GLU A 20 5.84 11.73 15.23
N ALA A 21 6.81 12.12 14.39
CA ALA A 21 6.64 13.21 13.45
C ALA A 21 5.91 12.73 12.19
N ARG A 22 4.74 13.32 11.92
CA ARG A 22 3.90 12.97 10.76
C ARG A 22 4.58 13.08 9.41
N THR A 23 5.60 13.94 9.29
CA THR A 23 6.36 14.15 8.05
C THR A 23 7.44 13.11 7.81
N SER A 24 7.83 12.36 8.84
CA SER A 24 8.89 11.36 8.74
C SER A 24 8.44 10.16 7.90
N PRO A 25 9.34 9.58 7.10
CA PRO A 25 9.04 8.39 6.32
C PRO A 25 9.00 7.14 7.22
N TYR A 26 8.18 6.17 6.82
CA TYR A 26 8.20 4.80 7.32
C TYR A 26 7.84 3.85 6.18
N ASP A 27 8.12 2.55 6.35
CA ASP A 27 7.72 1.55 5.35
C ASP A 27 6.34 0.99 5.67
N MET A 28 5.37 1.32 4.82
CA MET A 28 4.01 0.79 4.93
C MET A 28 3.95 -0.75 4.82
N ASN A 29 4.92 -1.41 4.18
CA ASN A 29 4.97 -2.88 4.17
C ASN A 29 5.23 -3.46 5.56
N GLU A 30 6.07 -2.80 6.38
CA GLU A 30 6.32 -3.24 7.75
C GLU A 30 5.08 -3.08 8.62
N LEU A 31 4.30 -2.02 8.39
CA LEU A 31 2.99 -1.85 9.04
C LEU A 31 2.01 -2.96 8.66
N LEU A 32 1.95 -3.32 7.37
CA LEU A 32 1.06 -4.36 6.87
C LEU A 32 1.35 -5.73 7.50
N LYS A 33 2.61 -6.06 7.77
CA LYS A 33 3.02 -7.30 8.46
C LYS A 33 2.48 -7.45 9.88
N CYS A 34 2.04 -6.34 10.50
CA CYS A 34 1.40 -6.35 11.81
C CYS A 34 -0.12 -6.59 11.75
N ILE A 35 -0.71 -6.65 10.55
CA ILE A 35 -2.16 -6.58 10.33
C ILE A 35 -2.67 -7.77 9.51
N ILE A 36 -1.93 -8.16 8.47
CA ILE A 36 -2.35 -9.23 7.56
C ILE A 36 -1.83 -10.58 8.03
N ASP A 37 -2.57 -11.65 7.72
CA ASP A 37 -2.13 -13.02 7.97
C ASP A 37 -0.74 -13.25 7.32
N GLU A 38 0.16 -13.91 8.04
CA GLU A 38 1.50 -14.25 7.56
C GLU A 38 1.47 -14.98 6.19
N ASP A 39 2.47 -14.73 5.34
CA ASP A 39 2.63 -15.29 3.99
C ASP A 39 1.45 -15.05 3.03
N SER A 40 0.51 -14.15 3.37
CA SER A 40 -0.68 -13.93 2.54
C SER A 40 -0.52 -12.83 1.48
N PHE A 41 0.49 -11.97 1.61
CA PHE A 41 0.61 -10.77 0.77
C PHE A 41 1.16 -11.04 -0.63
N THR A 42 0.38 -10.69 -1.65
CA THR A 42 0.79 -10.71 -3.05
C THR A 42 0.62 -9.34 -3.66
N GLU A 43 1.73 -8.63 -3.83
CA GLU A 43 1.72 -7.26 -4.33
C GLU A 43 1.41 -7.19 -5.84
N PHE A 44 0.42 -6.39 -6.20
CA PHE A 44 0.04 -6.09 -7.57
C PHE A 44 0.95 -4.99 -8.13
N LYS A 45 1.69 -5.33 -9.20
CA LYS A 45 2.59 -4.40 -9.92
C LYS A 45 3.58 -3.64 -9.00
N LYS A 46 4.30 -4.35 -8.12
CA LYS A 46 5.31 -3.82 -7.18
C LYS A 46 6.29 -2.79 -7.76
N GLY A 47 6.70 -2.95 -9.02
CA GLY A 47 7.66 -2.06 -9.70
C GLY A 47 7.07 -0.86 -10.45
N PHE A 48 5.79 -0.55 -10.28
CA PHE A 48 5.09 0.54 -10.99
C PHE A 48 4.26 1.37 -10.00
N GLY A 49 4.25 2.70 -10.11
CA GLY A 49 3.46 3.55 -9.22
C GLY A 49 3.71 3.29 -7.74
N GLN A 50 4.99 3.29 -7.33
CA GLN A 50 5.44 2.74 -6.04
C GLN A 50 5.02 3.58 -4.81
N THR A 51 4.49 4.78 -5.00
CA THR A 51 3.96 5.61 -3.90
C THR A 51 2.61 5.13 -3.36
N ILE A 52 1.97 4.17 -4.03
CA ILE A 52 0.81 3.43 -3.53
C ILE A 52 1.12 1.95 -3.61
N ILE A 53 1.01 1.22 -2.51
CA ILE A 53 1.04 -0.24 -2.47
C ILE A 53 -0.36 -0.75 -2.81
N THR A 54 -0.42 -1.75 -3.68
CA THR A 54 -1.65 -2.47 -3.99
C THR A 54 -1.36 -3.95 -3.94
N GLY A 55 -2.21 -4.76 -3.32
CA GLY A 55 -1.95 -6.20 -3.24
C GLY A 55 -3.11 -6.98 -2.66
N PHE A 56 -3.14 -8.28 -2.95
CA PHE A 56 -4.06 -9.19 -2.27
C PHE A 56 -3.43 -9.67 -0.96
N ALA A 57 -4.24 -9.82 0.07
CA ALA A 57 -3.81 -10.34 1.37
C ALA A 57 -4.93 -11.15 2.00
N ARG A 58 -4.69 -11.66 3.21
CA ARG A 58 -5.73 -12.21 4.08
C ARG A 58 -5.74 -11.53 5.44
N ILE A 59 -6.93 -11.44 6.02
CA ILE A 59 -7.14 -11.06 7.42
C ILE A 59 -8.16 -12.06 7.98
N ASP A 60 -7.80 -12.78 9.03
CA ASP A 60 -8.65 -13.84 9.62
C ASP A 60 -9.09 -14.89 8.58
N GLY A 61 -8.18 -15.22 7.65
CA GLY A 61 -8.43 -16.14 6.53
C GLY A 61 -9.36 -15.60 5.44
N TRP A 62 -9.84 -14.35 5.53
CA TRP A 62 -10.64 -13.69 4.49
C TRP A 62 -9.78 -13.00 3.46
N SER A 63 -10.07 -13.22 2.18
CA SER A 63 -9.37 -12.56 1.07
C SER A 63 -9.72 -11.07 1.05
N VAL A 64 -8.72 -10.21 1.08
CA VAL A 64 -8.87 -8.74 1.01
C VAL A 64 -7.95 -8.16 -0.05
N GLY A 65 -8.37 -7.04 -0.64
CA GLY A 65 -7.53 -6.19 -1.48
C GLY A 65 -7.06 -4.99 -0.68
N ILE A 66 -5.76 -4.73 -0.69
CA ILE A 66 -5.14 -3.63 0.04
C ILE A 66 -4.78 -2.52 -0.94
N VAL A 67 -5.11 -1.29 -0.58
CA VAL A 67 -4.61 -0.07 -1.22
C VAL A 67 -4.04 0.82 -0.13
N ALA A 68 -2.73 1.04 -0.13
CA ALA A 68 -2.04 1.72 0.95
C ALA A 68 -1.06 2.77 0.43
N ASN A 69 -0.99 3.94 1.06
CA ASN A 69 0.03 4.93 0.72
C ASN A 69 1.40 4.49 1.26
N GLN A 70 2.44 4.54 0.42
CA GLN A 70 3.82 4.34 0.86
C GLN A 70 4.41 5.68 1.29
N ARG A 71 5.17 5.71 2.39
CA ARG A 71 5.80 6.92 2.94
C ARG A 71 7.31 7.00 2.66
N THR A 72 7.91 5.95 2.10
CA THR A 72 9.29 5.96 1.59
C THR A 72 9.43 6.68 0.24
N VAL A 73 10.66 7.08 -0.11
CA VAL A 73 10.98 7.67 -1.41
C VAL A 73 11.21 6.56 -2.43
N SER A 74 10.57 6.67 -3.59
CA SER A 74 10.71 5.72 -4.71
C SER A 74 11.29 6.38 -5.95
N ARG A 75 11.71 5.56 -6.92
CA ARG A 75 12.19 6.04 -8.23
C ARG A 75 11.42 5.37 -9.35
N THR A 76 11.00 6.16 -10.33
CA THR A 76 10.39 5.61 -11.54
C THR A 76 11.41 4.85 -12.39
N LYS A 77 10.96 4.07 -13.37
CA LYS A 77 11.85 3.43 -14.36
C LYS A 77 12.74 4.41 -15.13
N LYS A 78 12.35 5.69 -15.18
CA LYS A 78 13.11 6.79 -15.81
C LYS A 78 14.09 7.47 -14.84
N GLY A 79 14.17 7.01 -13.59
CA GLY A 79 15.05 7.54 -12.56
C GLY A 79 14.51 8.76 -11.80
N GLU A 80 13.28 9.20 -12.10
CA GLU A 80 12.64 10.34 -11.43
C GLU A 80 12.29 9.98 -9.99
N MET A 81 12.64 10.84 -9.03
CA MET A 81 12.29 10.61 -7.63
C MET A 81 10.83 10.98 -7.37
N GLN A 82 10.15 10.13 -6.60
CA GLN A 82 8.79 10.33 -6.14
C GLN A 82 8.77 10.28 -4.61
N ILE A 83 8.06 11.22 -4.00
CA ILE A 83 7.96 11.34 -2.55
C ILE A 83 6.78 10.50 -2.07
N GLY A 84 7.01 9.68 -1.05
CA GLY A 84 5.95 8.92 -0.39
C GLY A 84 4.86 9.83 0.19
N GLY A 85 3.63 9.34 0.22
CA GLY A 85 2.44 10.11 0.59
C GLY A 85 1.91 11.03 -0.52
N VAL A 86 2.59 11.16 -1.65
CA VAL A 86 2.08 11.89 -2.83
C VAL A 86 1.54 10.92 -3.88
N ILE A 87 0.35 11.21 -4.39
CA ILE A 87 -0.29 10.42 -5.46
C ILE A 87 0.13 10.98 -6.82
N TYR A 88 0.85 10.15 -7.58
CA TYR A 88 1.26 10.42 -8.96
C TYR A 88 0.33 9.69 -9.94
N SER A 89 0.29 10.13 -11.21
CA SER A 89 -0.61 9.57 -12.23
C SER A 89 -0.42 8.07 -12.46
N ASP A 90 0.81 7.55 -12.35
CA ASP A 90 1.12 6.13 -12.46
C ASP A 90 0.62 5.32 -11.25
N SER A 91 0.82 5.84 -10.03
CA SER A 91 0.27 5.25 -8.80
C SER A 91 -1.26 5.26 -8.78
N ALA A 92 -1.89 6.31 -9.30
CA ALA A 92 -3.34 6.42 -9.43
C ALA A 92 -3.91 5.42 -10.45
N ASP A 93 -3.30 5.30 -11.64
CA ASP A 93 -3.70 4.28 -12.64
C ASP A 93 -3.53 2.85 -12.07
N LYS A 94 -2.45 2.59 -11.33
CA LYS A 94 -2.26 1.30 -10.65
C LYS A 94 -3.39 1.02 -9.67
N ALA A 95 -3.68 1.96 -8.77
CA ALA A 95 -4.72 1.82 -7.75
C ALA A 95 -6.10 1.60 -8.40
N ALA A 96 -6.46 2.41 -9.40
CA ALA A 96 -7.74 2.29 -10.11
C ALA A 96 -7.92 0.91 -10.75
N ARG A 97 -6.90 0.41 -11.46
CA ARG A 97 -6.95 -0.93 -12.07
C ARG A 97 -7.06 -2.04 -11.03
N PHE A 98 -6.36 -1.90 -9.90
CA PHE A 98 -6.44 -2.88 -8.82
C PHE A 98 -7.83 -2.90 -8.17
N ILE A 99 -8.42 -1.73 -7.91
CA ILE A 99 -9.79 -1.59 -7.39
C ILE A 99 -10.80 -2.25 -8.34
N MET A 100 -10.68 -2.00 -9.65
CA MET A 100 -11.54 -2.64 -10.66
C MET A 100 -11.42 -4.17 -10.64
N ASN A 101 -10.19 -4.70 -10.53
CA ASN A 101 -9.96 -6.14 -10.42
C ASN A 101 -10.58 -6.73 -9.15
N CYS A 102 -10.46 -6.05 -8.01
CA CYS A 102 -11.07 -6.49 -6.75
C CYS A 102 -12.59 -6.50 -6.85
N ASN A 103 -13.18 -5.45 -7.42
CA ASN A 103 -14.63 -5.37 -7.64
C ASN A 103 -15.13 -6.53 -8.53
N GLN A 104 -14.45 -6.84 -9.64
CA GLN A 104 -14.81 -7.95 -10.51
C GLN A 104 -14.72 -9.31 -9.80
N LYS A 105 -13.72 -9.48 -8.92
CA LYS A 105 -13.54 -10.69 -8.12
C LYS A 105 -14.40 -10.74 -6.84
N LYS A 106 -15.17 -9.68 -6.57
CA LYS A 106 -15.94 -9.50 -5.32
C LYS A 106 -15.06 -9.63 -4.07
N ILE A 107 -13.83 -9.11 -4.15
CA ILE A 107 -12.88 -9.07 -3.03
C ILE A 107 -13.07 -7.72 -2.30
N PRO A 108 -13.33 -7.72 -0.99
CA PRO A 108 -13.44 -6.48 -0.20
C PRO A 108 -12.13 -5.70 -0.21
N LEU A 109 -12.22 -4.38 -0.17
CA LEU A 109 -11.08 -3.47 -0.20
C LEU A 109 -10.85 -2.84 1.18
N ILE A 110 -9.58 -2.73 1.56
CA ILE A 110 -9.12 -2.00 2.74
C ILE A 110 -8.14 -0.92 2.28
N PHE A 111 -8.41 0.31 2.71
CA PHE A 111 -7.60 1.47 2.41
C PHE A 111 -6.79 1.90 3.63
N PHE A 112 -5.47 1.91 3.53
CA PHE A 112 -4.59 2.50 4.53
C PHE A 112 -4.13 3.87 4.04
N GLN A 113 -4.74 4.92 4.58
CA GLN A 113 -4.59 6.27 4.07
C GLN A 113 -3.55 7.05 4.87
N ASP A 114 -2.52 7.50 4.16
CA ASP A 114 -1.52 8.42 4.66
C ASP A 114 -1.01 9.28 3.49
N VAL A 115 -1.87 10.20 3.07
CA VAL A 115 -1.73 10.98 1.84
C VAL A 115 -1.56 12.45 2.17
N SER A 116 -0.55 13.08 1.56
CA SER A 116 -0.31 14.52 1.63
C SER A 116 -0.99 15.29 0.48
N GLY A 117 -1.26 14.61 -0.64
CA GLY A 117 -1.99 15.18 -1.76
C GLY A 117 -1.64 14.49 -3.09
N PHE A 118 -2.12 15.08 -4.18
CA PHE A 118 -1.74 14.68 -5.54
C PHE A 118 -0.53 15.49 -6.01
N MET A 119 0.26 14.91 -6.91
CA MET A 119 1.31 15.65 -7.60
C MET A 119 0.66 16.69 -8.52
N ILE A 120 1.07 17.95 -8.37
CA ILE A 120 0.60 19.10 -9.17
C ILE A 120 1.72 19.57 -10.09
N GLY A 121 1.44 19.80 -11.37
CA GLY A 121 2.39 20.39 -12.34
C GLY A 121 2.08 20.00 -13.79
N LYS A 122 2.70 20.66 -14.78
CA LYS A 122 2.47 20.43 -16.22
C LYS A 122 2.66 18.97 -16.71
N ARG A 123 3.25 18.10 -15.89
CA ARG A 123 3.44 16.67 -16.18
C ARG A 123 2.31 15.79 -15.60
N SER A 124 1.37 16.38 -14.86
CA SER A 124 0.29 15.71 -14.14
C SER A 124 -1.11 16.05 -14.69
N GLU A 125 -1.20 16.99 -15.63
CA GLU A 125 -2.40 17.35 -16.39
C GLU A 125 -2.49 16.55 -17.70
#